data_AF-A0AAJ1V643-F1
#
_entry.id   AF-A0AAJ1V643-F1
#
_cell.length_a   1.000
_cell.length_b   1.000
_cell.length_c   1.000
_cell.angle_alpha   90.00
_cell.angle_beta   90.00
_cell.angle_gamma   90.00
#
_symmetry.space_group_name_H-M   'P 1'
#
loop_
_entity.id
_entity.type
_entity.pdbx_description
1 polymer ?
#
loop_
_entity_poly.entity_id
_entity_poly.type
_entity_poly.pdbx_seq_one_letter_code
_entity_poly.pdbx_strand_id
1 'polypeptide(L)'
;MKKKLQMIKQALMNKEHKKAFTLIEMLVVLVVVALLMAIIIPNISGQRDRINQQAMSNMSEVIQTQMTTYELAEGAAPTTLDDLLTKGYITQKQSKKAEELFNTTNLSAIANNQPASGPDNGQ
;
A
#
# COMPACT_ATOMS: atom_id res chain seq x y z
N MET A 1 12.77 70.15 -27.93
CA MET A 1 11.41 69.68 -27.55
C MET A 1 11.00 68.36 -28.22
N LYS A 2 11.22 68.15 -29.53
CA LYS A 2 10.79 66.95 -30.26
C LYS A 2 11.37 65.60 -29.75
N LYS A 3 12.61 65.58 -29.24
CA LYS A 3 13.28 64.38 -28.71
C LYS A 3 12.55 63.75 -27.51
N LYS A 4 12.05 64.58 -26.58
CA LYS A 4 11.31 64.13 -25.39
C LYS A 4 9.99 63.47 -25.79
N LEU A 5 9.35 64.00 -26.84
CA LEU A 5 8.12 63.46 -27.41
C LEU A 5 8.35 62.09 -28.07
N GLN A 6 9.50 61.89 -28.72
CA GLN A 6 9.86 60.60 -29.32
C GLN A 6 10.19 59.52 -28.27
N MET A 7 10.86 59.90 -27.17
CA MET A 7 11.14 58.95 -26.07
C MET A 7 9.85 58.48 -25.40
N ILE A 8 8.89 59.39 -25.19
CA ILE A 8 7.57 59.02 -24.64
C ILE A 8 6.84 58.09 -25.61
N LYS A 9 6.91 58.35 -26.93
CA LYS A 9 6.29 57.50 -27.94
C LYS A 9 6.89 56.08 -27.98
N GLN A 10 8.22 55.96 -27.81
CA GLN A 10 8.92 54.67 -27.72
C GLN A 10 8.58 53.91 -26.43
N ALA A 11 8.52 54.58 -25.29
CA ALA A 11 8.14 53.97 -24.01
C ALA A 11 6.69 53.44 -24.03
N LEU A 12 5.79 54.09 -24.77
CA LEU A 12 4.40 53.67 -24.91
C LEU A 12 4.20 52.54 -25.95
N MET A 13 5.08 52.42 -26.95
CA MET A 13 5.01 51.37 -27.99
C MET A 13 5.57 50.02 -27.55
N ASN A 14 6.35 49.95 -26.46
CA ASN A 14 6.95 48.69 -26.00
C ASN A 14 6.06 47.92 -25.01
N LYS A 15 4.82 47.61 -25.41
CA LYS A 15 4.00 46.63 -24.69
C LYS A 15 4.45 45.23 -25.09
N GLU A 16 5.27 44.61 -24.26
CA GLU A 16 5.64 43.21 -24.46
C GLU A 16 4.40 42.33 -24.27
N HIS A 17 3.94 41.74 -25.37
CA HIS A 17 2.89 40.72 -25.34
C HIS A 17 3.48 39.43 -24.78
N LYS A 18 3.46 39.29 -23.44
CA LYS A 18 3.76 38.01 -22.80
C LYS A 18 2.64 37.02 -23.15
N LYS A 19 2.87 36.22 -24.19
CA LYS A 19 2.04 35.06 -24.52
C LYS A 19 2.32 33.99 -23.48
N ALA A 20 1.44 33.86 -22.51
CA ALA A 20 1.48 32.78 -21.54
C ALA A 20 0.09 32.19 -21.41
N PHE A 21 0.03 30.86 -21.51
CA PHE A 21 -1.11 30.01 -21.19
C PHE A 21 -2.32 30.14 -22.13
N THR A 22 -2.37 29.25 -23.11
CA THR A 22 -3.56 29.06 -23.92
C THR A 22 -4.41 27.92 -23.34
N LEU A 23 -5.73 27.95 -23.56
CA LEU A 23 -6.62 26.87 -23.12
C LEU A 23 -6.23 25.53 -23.75
N ILE A 24 -5.72 25.53 -24.98
CA ILE A 24 -5.29 24.31 -25.68
C ILE A 24 -4.09 23.65 -24.96
N GLU A 25 -3.22 24.45 -24.37
CA GLU A 25 -2.04 23.97 -23.63
C GLU A 25 -2.45 23.24 -22.35
N MET A 26 -3.45 23.75 -21.64
CA MET A 26 -4.06 23.03 -20.52
C MET A 26 -4.82 21.80 -20.92
N LEU A 27 -5.50 21.82 -22.08
CA LEU A 27 -6.20 20.65 -22.58
C LEU A 27 -5.23 19.49 -22.84
N VAL A 28 -4.10 19.75 -23.51
CA VAL A 28 -3.09 18.73 -23.77
C VAL A 28 -2.51 18.17 -22.47
N VAL A 29 -2.24 19.02 -21.47
CA VAL A 29 -1.74 18.56 -20.16
C VAL A 29 -2.75 17.65 -19.46
N LEU A 30 -4.04 18.02 -19.44
CA LEU A 30 -5.08 17.19 -18.84
C LEU A 30 -5.22 15.84 -19.54
N VAL A 31 -5.09 15.80 -20.88
CA VAL A 31 -5.08 14.55 -21.65
C VAL A 31 -3.90 13.66 -21.25
N VAL A 32 -2.69 14.22 -21.16
CA VAL A 32 -1.50 13.44 -20.75
C VAL A 32 -1.65 12.91 -19.32
N VAL A 33 -2.11 13.73 -18.37
CA VAL A 33 -2.33 13.30 -16.98
C VAL A 33 -3.40 12.20 -16.90
N ALA A 34 -4.50 12.33 -17.65
CA ALA A 34 -5.56 11.32 -17.69
C ALA A 34 -5.05 9.97 -18.24
N LEU A 35 -4.21 9.99 -19.28
CA LEU A 35 -3.59 8.78 -19.83
C LEU A 35 -2.65 8.11 -18.82
N LEU A 36 -1.81 8.88 -18.13
CA LEU A 36 -0.93 8.35 -17.07
C LEU A 36 -1.72 7.73 -15.92
N MET A 37 -2.77 8.41 -15.44
CA MET A 37 -3.64 7.88 -14.38
C MET A 37 -4.33 6.58 -14.81
N ALA A 38 -4.80 6.49 -16.06
CA ALA A 38 -5.45 5.29 -16.59
C ALA A 38 -4.54 4.05 -16.61
N ILE A 39 -3.22 4.23 -16.74
CA ILE A 39 -2.25 3.12 -16.69
C ILE A 39 -1.92 2.74 -15.23
N ILE A 40 -1.83 3.71 -14.32
CA ILE A 40 -1.41 3.49 -12.91
C ILE A 40 -2.51 2.82 -12.07
N ILE A 41 -3.76 3.28 -12.20
CA ILE A 41 -4.89 2.81 -11.39
C ILE A 41 -5.16 1.29 -11.49
N PRO A 42 -5.22 0.65 -12.68
CA PRO A 42 -5.58 -0.77 -12.78
C PRO A 42 -4.56 -1.68 -12.10
N ASN A 43 -3.30 -1.27 -11.99
CA ASN A 43 -2.26 -2.05 -11.33
C ASN A 43 -2.49 -2.19 -9.80
N ILE A 44 -3.17 -1.22 -9.16
CA ILE A 44 -3.32 -1.20 -7.69
C ILE A 44 -4.50 -2.06 -7.22
N SER A 45 -5.53 -2.25 -8.04
CA SER A 45 -6.80 -2.84 -7.59
C SER A 45 -6.75 -4.35 -7.31
N GLY A 46 -5.88 -5.11 -7.98
CA GLY A 46 -5.82 -6.58 -7.87
C GLY A 46 -4.82 -7.11 -6.84
N GLN A 47 -4.02 -6.24 -6.22
CA GLN A 47 -2.93 -6.69 -5.32
C GLN A 47 -3.40 -6.97 -3.89
N ARG A 48 -4.54 -6.40 -3.46
CA ARG A 48 -5.01 -6.51 -2.07
C ARG A 48 -5.30 -7.95 -1.65
N ASP A 49 -6.02 -8.70 -2.47
CA ASP A 49 -6.39 -10.08 -2.14
C ASP A 49 -5.17 -11.00 -2.10
N ARG A 50 -4.22 -10.81 -3.04
CA ARG A 50 -2.93 -11.54 -3.04
C ARG A 50 -2.10 -11.21 -1.81
N ILE A 51 -2.02 -9.93 -1.43
CA ILE A 51 -1.31 -9.50 -0.22
C ILE A 51 -1.95 -10.11 1.04
N ASN A 52 -3.28 -10.15 1.11
CA ASN A 52 -3.98 -10.75 2.24
C ASN A 52 -3.73 -12.26 2.34
N GLN A 53 -3.82 -13.00 1.22
CA GLN A 53 -3.49 -14.43 1.19
C GLN A 53 -2.05 -14.70 1.59
N GLN A 54 -1.10 -13.91 1.09
CA GLN A 54 0.30 -14.04 1.48
C GLN A 54 0.51 -13.74 2.97
N ALA A 55 -0.15 -12.69 3.49
CA ALA A 55 -0.08 -12.33 4.90
C ALA A 55 -0.66 -13.44 5.79
N MET A 56 -1.76 -14.08 5.39
CA MET A 56 -2.32 -15.24 6.07
C MET A 56 -1.34 -16.42 6.07
N SER A 57 -0.76 -16.76 4.92
CA SER A 57 0.22 -17.86 4.84
C SER A 57 1.43 -17.62 5.75
N ASN A 58 2.03 -16.43 5.68
CA ASN A 58 3.20 -16.08 6.49
C ASN A 58 2.87 -16.09 7.99
N MET A 59 1.68 -15.58 8.36
CA MET A 59 1.25 -15.55 9.76
C MET A 59 0.98 -16.95 10.29
N SER A 60 0.37 -17.84 9.49
CA SER A 60 0.14 -19.24 9.88
C SER A 60 1.46 -19.96 10.18
N GLU A 61 2.49 -19.78 9.34
CA GLU A 61 3.81 -20.38 9.57
C GLU A 61 4.49 -19.87 10.85
N VAL A 62 4.42 -18.57 11.11
CA VAL A 62 4.93 -17.97 12.35
C VAL A 62 4.21 -18.57 13.56
N ILE A 63 2.87 -18.61 13.52
CA ILE A 63 2.07 -19.17 14.61
C ILE A 63 2.39 -20.64 14.82
N GLN A 64 2.49 -21.44 13.76
CA GLN A 64 2.86 -22.86 13.83
C GLN A 64 4.22 -23.05 14.50
N THR A 65 5.21 -22.25 14.15
CA THR A 65 6.53 -22.26 14.78
C THR A 65 6.45 -21.95 16.27
N GLN A 66 5.63 -20.96 16.65
CA GLN A 66 5.43 -20.60 18.05
C GLN A 66 4.64 -21.67 18.83
N MET A 67 3.68 -22.34 18.20
CA MET A 67 2.97 -23.45 18.82
C MET A 67 3.91 -24.61 19.12
N THR A 68 4.75 -24.98 18.16
CA THR A 68 5.75 -26.05 18.36
C THR A 68 6.76 -25.67 19.44
N THR A 69 7.17 -24.40 19.50
CA THR A 69 8.08 -23.92 20.56
C THR A 69 7.41 -23.96 21.94
N TYR A 70 6.15 -23.53 22.02
CA TYR A 70 5.34 -23.59 23.23
C TYR A 70 5.20 -25.05 23.70
N GLU A 71 4.84 -25.97 22.81
CA GLU A 71 4.66 -27.38 23.14
C GLU A 71 5.96 -28.01 23.65
N LEU A 72 7.11 -27.66 23.05
CA LEU A 72 8.42 -28.12 23.50
C LEU A 72 8.78 -27.62 24.90
N ALA A 73 8.41 -26.39 25.24
CA ALA A 73 8.78 -25.75 26.51
C ALA A 73 7.81 -26.05 27.65
N GLU A 74 6.50 -26.08 27.37
CA GLU A 74 5.43 -26.18 28.37
C GLU A 74 4.84 -27.61 28.45
N GLY A 75 5.19 -28.49 27.50
CA GLY A 75 4.75 -29.89 27.49
C GLY A 75 3.28 -30.10 27.11
N ALA A 76 2.60 -29.04 26.65
CA ALA A 76 1.23 -29.09 26.16
C ALA A 76 1.09 -28.16 24.95
N ALA A 77 0.27 -28.54 23.96
CA ALA A 77 0.00 -27.68 22.83
C ALA A 77 -0.88 -26.47 23.25
N PRO A 78 -0.57 -25.26 22.77
CA PRO A 78 -1.43 -24.11 23.02
C PRO A 78 -2.72 -24.22 22.20
N THR A 79 -3.81 -23.67 22.73
CA THR A 79 -5.15 -23.76 22.11
C THR A 79 -5.62 -22.44 21.53
N THR A 80 -5.16 -21.33 22.13
CA THR A 80 -5.57 -19.98 21.78
C THR A 80 -4.37 -19.05 21.55
N LEU A 81 -4.57 -17.99 20.76
CA LEU A 81 -3.57 -16.91 20.62
C LEU A 81 -3.18 -16.29 21.98
N ASP A 82 -4.09 -16.29 22.95
CA ASP A 82 -3.83 -15.75 24.29
C ASP A 82 -2.80 -16.58 25.07
N ASP A 83 -2.79 -17.92 24.89
CA ASP A 83 -1.79 -18.81 25.48
C ASP A 83 -0.37 -18.42 25.02
N LEU A 84 -0.22 -18.17 23.71
CA LEU A 84 1.04 -17.73 23.11
C LEU A 84 1.41 -16.30 23.54
N LEU A 85 0.43 -15.41 23.68
CA LEU A 85 0.65 -14.01 24.05
C LEU A 85 1.07 -13.86 25.51
N THR A 86 0.34 -14.48 26.44
CA THR A 86 0.55 -14.39 27.88
C THR A 86 1.92 -14.95 28.28
N LYS A 87 2.39 -15.98 27.57
CA LYS A 87 3.72 -16.58 27.75
C LYS A 87 4.82 -15.91 26.92
N GLY A 88 4.48 -14.93 26.09
CA GLY A 88 5.45 -14.11 25.35
C GLY A 88 6.01 -14.74 24.06
N TYR A 89 5.42 -15.81 23.54
CA TYR A 89 5.80 -16.42 22.26
C TYR A 89 5.40 -15.56 21.06
N ILE A 90 4.34 -14.75 21.22
CA ILE A 90 3.93 -13.76 20.23
C ILE A 90 3.77 -12.38 20.86
N THR A 91 3.98 -11.36 20.06
CA THR A 91 3.73 -9.97 20.45
C THR A 91 2.25 -9.61 20.32
N GLN A 92 1.83 -8.57 21.05
CA GLN A 92 0.47 -8.01 20.91
C GLN A 92 0.12 -7.61 19.47
N LYS A 93 1.11 -7.16 18.70
CA LYS A 93 0.90 -6.81 17.28
C LYS A 93 0.59 -8.06 16.45
N GLN A 94 1.30 -9.16 16.68
CA GLN A 94 1.07 -10.43 15.99
C GLN A 94 -0.29 -11.03 16.36
N SER A 95 -0.66 -11.01 17.65
CA SER A 95 -1.96 -11.50 18.11
C SER A 95 -3.11 -10.76 17.43
N LYS A 96 -3.10 -9.41 17.46
CA LYS A 96 -4.13 -8.59 16.80
C LYS A 96 -4.15 -8.79 15.30
N LYS A 97 -2.99 -8.92 14.66
CA LYS A 97 -2.90 -9.13 13.22
C LYS A 97 -3.44 -10.50 12.81
N ALA A 98 -3.18 -11.54 13.60
CA ALA A 98 -3.74 -12.86 13.39
C ALA A 98 -5.26 -12.85 13.55
N GLU A 99 -5.78 -12.20 14.59
CA GLU A 99 -7.23 -12.04 14.78
C GLU A 99 -7.89 -11.29 13.61
N GLU A 100 -7.26 -10.22 13.10
CA GLU A 100 -7.73 -9.47 11.93
C GLU A 100 -7.72 -10.32 10.65
N LEU A 101 -6.70 -11.15 10.45
CA LEU A 101 -6.53 -11.96 9.23
C LEU A 101 -7.42 -13.21 9.21
N PHE A 102 -7.65 -13.84 10.37
CA PHE A 102 -8.34 -15.13 10.47
C PHE A 102 -9.72 -15.04 11.14
N ASN A 103 -10.06 -13.88 11.71
CA ASN A 103 -11.32 -13.64 12.44
C ASN A 103 -11.59 -14.70 13.53
N THR A 104 -10.52 -15.21 14.14
CA THR A 104 -10.56 -16.24 15.18
C THR A 104 -9.33 -16.14 16.09
N THR A 105 -9.47 -16.61 17.32
CA THR A 105 -8.39 -16.74 18.29
C THR A 105 -7.97 -18.20 18.51
N ASN A 106 -8.71 -19.16 17.93
CA ASN A 106 -8.42 -20.59 18.03
C ASN A 106 -7.28 -20.97 17.08
N LEU A 107 -6.21 -21.54 17.63
CA LEU A 107 -4.99 -21.85 16.88
C LEU A 107 -5.15 -22.99 15.88
N SER A 108 -6.01 -23.97 16.18
CA SER A 108 -6.33 -25.07 15.27
C SER A 108 -7.03 -24.56 14.02
N ALA A 109 -7.91 -23.56 14.16
CA ALA A 109 -8.56 -22.91 13.03
C ALA A 109 -7.58 -22.07 12.19
N ILE A 110 -6.55 -21.49 12.80
CA ILE A 110 -5.52 -20.71 12.08
C ILE A 110 -4.57 -21.65 11.32
N ALA A 111 -4.12 -22.73 11.95
CA ALA A 111 -3.24 -23.74 11.34
C ALA A 111 -3.92 -24.48 10.17
N ASN A 112 -5.23 -24.72 10.27
CA ASN A 112 -5.99 -25.40 9.22
C ASN A 112 -6.44 -24.48 8.08
N ASN A 113 -6.40 -23.15 8.28
CA ASN A 113 -6.74 -22.16 7.25
C ASN A 113 -5.53 -21.76 6.39
N GLN A 114 -4.65 -22.72 6.09
CA GLN A 114 -3.64 -22.51 5.06
C GLN A 114 -4.37 -22.22 3.74
N PRO A 115 -4.19 -21.03 3.13
CA PRO A 115 -4.70 -20.81 1.78
C PRO A 115 -4.10 -21.90 0.88
N ALA A 116 -4.96 -22.64 0.18
CA ALA A 116 -4.50 -23.63 -0.78
C ALA A 116 -3.58 -22.93 -1.80
N SER A 117 -2.38 -23.47 -1.97
CA SER A 117 -1.23 -22.87 -2.67
C SER A 117 -0.62 -21.68 -1.94
N GLY A 118 0.63 -21.85 -1.51
CA GLY A 118 1.51 -20.73 -1.16
C GLY A 118 1.66 -19.75 -2.34
N PRO A 119 2.51 -18.72 -2.21
CA PRO A 119 2.85 -17.90 -3.36
C PRO A 119 3.25 -18.84 -4.49
N ASP A 120 2.47 -18.82 -5.58
CA ASP A 120 3.00 -19.20 -6.88
C ASP A 120 4.23 -18.31 -7.04
N ASN A 121 5.40 -18.90 -6.81
CA ASN A 121 6.70 -18.27 -7.05
C ASN A 121 6.92 -18.20 -8.57
N GLY A 122 5.91 -17.68 -9.27
CA GLY A 122 5.96 -17.33 -10.67
C GLY A 122 7.09 -16.32 -10.81
N GLN A 123 8.18 -16.83 -11.36
CA GLN A 123 9.18 -16.04 -12.07
C GLN A 123 8.49 -15.10 -13.06
#